data_AF-A0A7S2LH81-F1
#
_entry.id   AF-A0A7S2LH81-F1
#
_cell.length_a   1.000
_cell.length_b   1.000
_cell.length_c   1.000
_cell.angle_alpha   90.00
_cell.angle_beta   90.00
_cell.angle_gamma   90.00
#
_symmetry.space_group_name_H-M   'P 1'
#
loop_
_entity.id
_entity.type
_entity.pdbx_description
1 polymer ?
#
loop_
_entity_poly.entity_id
_entity_poly.type
_entity_poly.pdbx_seq_one_letter_code
_entity_poly.pdbx_strand_id
1 'polypeptide(L)'
;MSESNPYKKKKKKTSTNLSVFVSGARRFILKNRWTIFIICSVLLIMYSMVYTSQTLQSSSLGNYDVFHMADYIDNRPRLILHIGPHKTGSTSIQCTLTHYQNILKEDSYFYIGKKPAEARCPGVMLNENAVDHDLSVAFQRNMNKLSKKKHLSNVIDKFSASLDSHFRKGENVIISIEEFANMSESGSWQLLYNDLKRWDVRVVITYRHYFEWLLSAYNSMHKPLPRRKNTMKWPNDGNYGGFYIPTFAAYFDKVLEGDSVSSDGVYFRESRPIVDTFVTPARAVREAKKYFSNVDVMNMKDGDVVENFICSLPGADRSCSEIHQSQKLFDVANPSVPLHFDMLAMAAYDLGLVDKSNEDFTRENVRNELMLSLPSEDDFPLQCLSKEKELMLLEMSQTDEQSVGLFSAPGGSDDHEETFRQAVEKKKICSIDTAVFLRDEKWRKFFAGRFVERSE
;
A
#
# COMPACT_ATOMS: atom_id res chain seq x y z
N MET A 1 51.46 26.56 -37.47
CA MET A 1 51.46 25.51 -36.43
C MET A 1 50.03 25.03 -36.27
N SER A 2 49.86 23.72 -36.34
CA SER A 2 48.60 22.99 -36.44
C SER A 2 47.91 22.80 -35.09
N GLU A 3 46.60 22.95 -35.03
CA GLU A 3 45.75 22.31 -34.01
C GLU A 3 44.78 21.35 -34.70
N SER A 4 44.83 20.10 -34.27
CA SER A 4 44.10 18.95 -34.80
C SER A 4 42.81 18.73 -34.02
N ASN A 5 41.70 18.64 -34.73
CA ASN A 5 40.36 18.32 -34.22
C ASN A 5 40.03 16.84 -34.53
N PRO A 6 39.84 15.94 -33.54
CA PRO A 6 39.61 14.54 -33.81
C PRO A 6 38.21 14.09 -33.40
N TYR A 7 37.15 14.32 -34.20
CA TYR A 7 35.92 13.50 -34.12
C TYR A 7 35.11 13.54 -35.42
N LYS A 8 35.49 12.71 -36.40
CA LYS A 8 34.62 12.31 -37.55
C LYS A 8 34.32 10.81 -37.44
N LYS A 9 33.17 10.45 -36.85
CA LYS A 9 32.64 9.08 -36.87
C LYS A 9 32.10 8.75 -38.27
N LYS A 10 32.75 7.80 -38.96
CA LYS A 10 32.27 7.15 -40.19
C LYS A 10 31.02 6.31 -39.88
N LYS A 11 29.87 6.62 -40.50
CA LYS A 11 28.71 5.72 -40.57
C LYS A 11 29.03 4.59 -41.57
N LYS A 12 29.27 3.36 -41.06
CA LYS A 12 29.23 2.13 -41.87
C LYS A 12 27.77 1.79 -42.16
N LYS A 13 27.35 1.82 -43.42
CA LYS A 13 26.11 1.18 -43.89
C LYS A 13 26.32 -0.33 -43.86
N THR A 14 25.70 -1.01 -42.90
CA THR A 14 25.49 -2.47 -42.92
C THR A 14 24.12 -2.73 -43.55
N SER A 15 24.08 -2.98 -44.86
CA SER A 15 22.93 -3.63 -45.49
C SER A 15 23.00 -5.13 -45.19
N THR A 16 22.28 -5.56 -44.18
CA THR A 16 22.12 -6.98 -43.84
C THR A 16 21.20 -7.65 -44.87
N ASN A 17 21.75 -8.63 -45.59
CA ASN A 17 21.02 -9.46 -46.55
C ASN A 17 20.02 -10.38 -45.82
N LEU A 18 18.79 -9.91 -45.65
CA LEU A 18 17.67 -10.66 -45.07
C LEU A 18 17.32 -11.93 -45.87
N SER A 19 17.67 -11.98 -47.17
CA SER A 19 17.39 -13.12 -48.06
C SER A 19 18.22 -14.38 -47.75
N VAL A 20 19.41 -14.23 -47.14
CA VAL A 20 20.28 -15.36 -46.77
C VAL A 20 19.78 -16.04 -45.49
N PHE A 21 19.18 -15.28 -44.57
CA PHE A 21 18.65 -15.83 -43.31
C PHE A 21 17.37 -16.65 -43.53
N VAL A 22 16.46 -16.18 -44.40
CA VAL A 22 15.19 -16.86 -44.69
C VAL A 22 15.41 -18.19 -45.42
N SER A 23 16.43 -18.28 -46.28
CA SER A 23 16.76 -19.52 -46.99
C SER A 23 17.43 -20.58 -46.09
N GLY A 24 18.21 -20.16 -45.10
CA GLY A 24 18.77 -21.04 -44.07
C GLY A 24 17.69 -21.65 -43.16
N ALA A 25 16.74 -20.83 -42.69
CA ALA A 25 15.65 -21.28 -41.84
C ALA A 25 14.75 -22.32 -42.54
N ARG A 26 14.44 -22.13 -43.84
CA ARG A 26 13.68 -23.11 -44.62
C ARG A 26 14.38 -24.46 -44.75
N ARG A 27 15.70 -24.48 -44.98
CA ARG A 27 16.46 -25.76 -45.06
C ARG A 27 16.54 -26.46 -43.70
N PHE A 28 16.67 -25.72 -42.61
CA PHE A 28 16.69 -26.29 -41.26
C PHE A 28 15.33 -26.91 -40.89
N ILE A 29 14.22 -26.21 -41.17
CA ILE A 29 12.87 -26.72 -40.93
C ILE A 29 12.59 -27.96 -41.78
N LEU A 30 13.01 -27.98 -43.06
CA LEU A 30 12.81 -29.13 -43.94
C LEU A 30 13.63 -30.36 -43.50
N LYS A 31 14.86 -30.17 -42.99
CA LYS A 31 15.73 -31.27 -42.55
C LYS A 31 15.29 -31.88 -41.21
N ASN A 32 14.63 -31.10 -40.36
CA ASN A 32 14.24 -31.49 -39.00
C ASN A 32 12.72 -31.66 -38.81
N ARG A 33 11.93 -31.80 -39.89
CA ARG A 33 10.45 -31.92 -39.81
C ARG A 33 10.02 -33.02 -38.84
N TRP A 34 10.70 -34.16 -38.86
CA TRP A 34 10.41 -35.28 -37.97
C TRP A 34 10.71 -34.98 -36.51
N THR A 35 11.85 -34.33 -36.22
CA THR A 35 12.23 -33.94 -34.86
C THR A 35 11.27 -32.90 -34.29
N ILE A 36 10.89 -31.90 -35.10
CA ILE A 36 9.90 -30.88 -34.71
C ILE A 36 8.54 -31.53 -34.44
N PHE A 37 8.12 -32.47 -35.29
CA PHE A 37 6.86 -33.19 -35.09
C PHE A 37 6.85 -34.03 -33.81
N ILE A 38 7.96 -34.71 -33.48
CA ILE A 38 8.10 -35.47 -32.23
C ILE A 38 8.05 -34.53 -31.02
N ILE A 39 8.78 -33.40 -31.04
CA ILE A 39 8.79 -32.43 -29.95
C ILE A 39 7.38 -31.86 -29.74
N CYS A 40 6.69 -31.44 -30.80
CA CYS A 40 5.32 -30.94 -30.71
C CYS A 40 4.36 -32.01 -30.17
N SER A 41 4.51 -33.27 -30.59
CA SER A 41 3.66 -34.38 -30.11
C SER A 41 3.86 -34.66 -28.62
N VAL A 42 5.12 -34.66 -28.14
CA VAL A 42 5.43 -34.84 -26.71
C VAL A 42 4.88 -33.68 -25.88
N LEU A 43 5.02 -32.44 -26.35
CA LEU A 43 4.45 -31.27 -25.67
C LEU A 43 2.91 -31.34 -25.61
N LEU A 44 2.26 -31.84 -26.66
CA LEU A 44 0.80 -31.99 -26.70
C LEU A 44 0.30 -33.10 -25.76
N ILE A 45 1.05 -34.20 -25.64
CA ILE A 45 0.78 -35.27 -24.67
C ILE A 45 0.99 -34.77 -23.24
N MET A 46 2.07 -34.03 -22.96
CA MET A 46 2.29 -33.46 -21.63
C MET A 46 1.20 -32.44 -21.27
N TYR A 47 0.78 -31.61 -22.22
CA TYR A 47 -0.33 -30.68 -22.03
C TYR A 47 -1.65 -31.41 -21.77
N SER A 48 -1.96 -32.49 -22.50
CA SER A 48 -3.17 -33.27 -22.27
C SER A 48 -3.14 -34.01 -20.92
N MET A 49 -1.98 -34.49 -20.47
CA MET A 49 -1.81 -35.10 -19.14
C MET A 49 -2.01 -34.10 -18.01
N VAL A 50 -1.50 -32.87 -18.13
CA VAL A 50 -1.75 -31.81 -17.14
C VAL A 50 -3.21 -31.40 -17.13
N TYR A 51 -3.83 -31.24 -18.30
CA TYR A 51 -5.24 -30.85 -18.42
C TYR A 51 -6.19 -31.93 -17.87
N THR A 52 -5.91 -33.21 -18.16
CA THR A 52 -6.68 -34.34 -17.60
C THR A 52 -6.48 -34.50 -16.10
N SER A 53 -5.28 -34.25 -15.57
CA SER A 53 -5.05 -34.23 -14.11
C SER A 53 -5.88 -33.14 -13.41
N GLN A 54 -5.93 -31.94 -13.98
CA GLN A 54 -6.74 -30.84 -13.45
C GLN A 54 -8.24 -31.13 -13.53
N THR A 55 -8.71 -31.74 -14.63
CA THR A 55 -10.13 -32.13 -14.76
C THR A 55 -10.49 -33.29 -13.83
N LEU A 56 -9.62 -34.29 -13.66
CA LEU A 56 -9.84 -35.40 -12.71
C LEU A 56 -9.91 -34.91 -11.26
N GLN A 57 -9.09 -33.93 -10.87
CA GLN A 57 -9.21 -33.26 -9.56
C GLN A 57 -10.54 -32.50 -9.41
N SER A 58 -11.08 -31.92 -10.48
CA SER A 58 -12.39 -31.26 -10.42
C SER A 58 -13.57 -32.24 -10.38
N SER A 59 -13.45 -33.44 -10.94
CA SER A 59 -14.53 -34.44 -10.97
C SER A 59 -14.58 -35.37 -9.74
N SER A 60 -13.54 -35.45 -8.92
CA SER A 60 -13.57 -36.27 -7.68
C SER A 60 -14.16 -35.54 -6.46
N LEU A 61 -14.71 -34.33 -6.64
CA LEU A 61 -15.43 -33.59 -5.60
C LEU A 61 -16.96 -33.75 -5.66
N GLY A 62 -17.48 -34.50 -6.64
CA GLY A 62 -18.92 -34.68 -6.85
C GLY A 62 -19.44 -36.03 -6.38
N ASN A 63 -19.25 -36.38 -5.11
CA ASN A 63 -20.03 -37.40 -4.36
C ASN A 63 -19.51 -37.50 -2.91
N TYR A 64 -19.33 -36.36 -2.24
CA TYR A 64 -19.36 -36.38 -0.78
C TYR A 64 -20.82 -36.40 -0.36
N ASP A 65 -21.19 -37.46 0.34
CA ASP A 65 -22.48 -37.61 0.99
C ASP A 65 -22.90 -36.29 1.62
N VAL A 66 -24.09 -35.82 1.25
CA VAL A 66 -24.86 -34.81 1.97
C VAL A 66 -25.36 -35.46 3.26
N PHE A 67 -24.43 -35.88 4.12
CA PHE A 67 -24.72 -36.00 5.53
C PHE A 67 -24.96 -34.57 6.00
N HIS A 68 -26.19 -34.30 6.40
CA HIS A 68 -26.53 -33.18 7.26
C HIS A 68 -25.48 -33.11 8.38
N MET A 69 -24.47 -32.24 8.22
CA MET A 69 -23.71 -31.69 9.33
C MET A 69 -24.75 -30.95 10.15
N ALA A 70 -25.33 -31.64 11.14
CA ALA A 70 -25.93 -30.97 12.27
C ALA A 70 -24.91 -29.91 12.71
N ASP A 71 -25.32 -28.65 12.66
CA ASP A 71 -24.48 -27.49 12.93
C ASP A 71 -23.53 -27.80 14.08
N TYR A 72 -22.26 -28.05 13.75
CA TYR A 72 -21.24 -28.19 14.77
C TYR A 72 -21.08 -26.79 15.34
N ILE A 73 -21.80 -26.52 16.43
CA ILE A 73 -21.69 -25.27 17.15
C ILE A 73 -20.27 -25.24 17.69
N ASP A 74 -19.42 -24.47 17.03
CA ASP A 74 -18.07 -24.22 17.51
C ASP A 74 -18.19 -23.41 18.80
N ASN A 75 -18.02 -24.08 19.93
CA ASN A 75 -18.12 -23.47 21.25
C ASN A 75 -16.82 -22.73 21.65
N ARG A 76 -15.82 -22.66 20.77
CA ARG A 76 -14.60 -21.90 21.03
C ARG A 76 -14.93 -20.40 21.04
N PRO A 77 -14.33 -19.60 21.93
CA PRO A 77 -14.49 -18.16 21.87
C PRO A 77 -13.95 -17.62 20.53
N ARG A 78 -14.57 -16.54 20.04
CA ARG A 78 -14.23 -15.94 18.76
C ARG A 78 -13.02 -15.02 18.89
N LEU A 79 -12.17 -15.05 17.87
CA LEU A 79 -11.07 -14.12 17.73
C LEU A 79 -11.11 -13.45 16.37
N ILE A 80 -11.25 -12.13 16.37
CA ILE A 80 -11.31 -11.31 15.17
C ILE A 80 -9.92 -10.70 14.97
N LEU A 81 -9.21 -11.18 13.95
CA LEU A 81 -7.89 -10.69 13.58
C LEU A 81 -8.02 -9.70 12.42
N HIS A 82 -8.01 -8.42 12.73
CA HIS A 82 -7.96 -7.37 11.71
C HIS A 82 -6.51 -7.09 11.28
N ILE A 83 -6.23 -7.29 10.00
CA ILE A 83 -4.99 -6.84 9.34
C ILE A 83 -5.36 -5.79 8.30
N GLY A 84 -5.05 -4.53 8.59
CA GLY A 84 -5.17 -3.46 7.62
C GLY A 84 -3.79 -3.05 7.13
N PRO A 85 -3.36 -3.45 5.92
CA PRO A 85 -2.15 -2.94 5.32
C PRO A 85 -2.09 -1.41 5.37
N HIS A 86 -0.89 -0.85 5.27
CA HIS A 86 -0.73 0.60 5.34
C HIS A 86 -1.64 1.30 4.32
N LYS A 87 -2.32 2.38 4.74
CA LYS A 87 -3.33 3.15 3.99
C LYS A 87 -4.68 2.46 3.72
N THR A 88 -5.03 1.39 4.43
CA THR A 88 -6.37 0.79 4.35
C THR A 88 -7.29 1.14 5.52
N GLY A 89 -7.07 2.26 6.22
CA GLY A 89 -8.00 2.73 7.27
C GLY A 89 -7.82 2.09 8.66
N SER A 90 -6.74 1.35 8.89
CA SER A 90 -6.49 0.63 10.15
C SER A 90 -6.49 1.54 11.38
N THR A 91 -5.97 2.76 11.25
CA THR A 91 -5.98 3.73 12.35
C THR A 91 -7.41 4.12 12.76
N SER A 92 -8.35 4.24 11.82
CA SER A 92 -9.74 4.55 12.12
C SER A 92 -10.41 3.44 12.92
N ILE A 93 -10.18 2.19 12.51
CA ILE A 93 -10.67 1.01 13.26
C ILE A 93 -10.04 0.97 14.65
N GLN A 94 -8.73 1.18 14.78
CA GLN A 94 -8.02 1.16 16.08
C GLN A 94 -8.48 2.28 17.02
N CYS A 95 -8.65 3.52 16.53
CA CYS A 95 -9.21 4.62 17.32
C CYS A 95 -10.59 4.23 17.86
N THR A 96 -11.46 3.74 16.97
CA THR A 96 -12.84 3.37 17.30
C THR A 96 -12.90 2.23 18.31
N LEU A 97 -12.14 1.15 18.09
CA LEU A 97 -12.08 0.01 19.00
C LEU A 97 -11.59 0.40 20.40
N THR A 98 -10.65 1.35 20.48
CA THR A 98 -10.16 1.85 21.77
C THR A 98 -11.18 2.75 22.44
N HIS A 99 -11.84 3.63 21.68
CA HIS A 99 -12.84 4.54 22.20
C HIS A 99 -14.09 3.81 22.73
N TYR A 100 -14.60 2.85 21.96
CA TYR A 100 -15.83 2.11 22.28
C TYR A 100 -15.59 0.83 23.07
N GLN A 101 -14.43 0.68 23.71
CA GLN A 101 -14.07 -0.56 24.39
C GLN A 101 -15.07 -0.97 25.48
N ASN A 102 -15.71 -0.01 26.16
CA ASN A 102 -16.72 -0.31 27.18
C ASN A 102 -18.00 -0.86 26.58
N ILE A 103 -18.41 -0.38 25.40
CA ILE A 103 -19.60 -0.86 24.71
C ILE A 103 -19.34 -2.23 24.08
N LEU A 104 -18.15 -2.41 23.49
CA LEU A 104 -17.71 -3.72 23.00
C LEU A 104 -17.74 -4.80 24.08
N LYS A 105 -17.39 -4.47 25.33
CA LYS A 105 -17.46 -5.41 26.46
C LYS A 105 -18.88 -5.85 26.77
N GLU A 106 -19.87 -4.97 26.60
CA GLU A 106 -21.28 -5.32 26.79
C GLU A 106 -21.74 -6.33 25.74
N ASP A 107 -21.14 -6.30 24.54
CA ASP A 107 -21.29 -7.30 23.48
C ASP A 107 -20.30 -8.48 23.61
N SER A 108 -19.66 -8.64 24.78
CA SER A 108 -18.68 -9.71 25.06
C SER A 108 -17.42 -9.70 24.19
N TYR A 109 -17.04 -8.55 23.63
CA TYR A 109 -15.81 -8.35 22.86
C TYR A 109 -14.76 -7.53 23.62
N PHE A 110 -13.51 -8.01 23.60
CA PHE A 110 -12.38 -7.35 24.24
C PHE A 110 -11.33 -6.98 23.19
N TYR A 111 -11.05 -5.69 23.06
CA TYR A 111 -9.98 -5.20 22.20
C TYR A 111 -8.61 -5.28 22.91
N ILE A 112 -7.67 -6.03 22.33
CA ILE A 112 -6.29 -6.19 22.82
C ILE A 112 -5.24 -5.84 21.73
N GLY A 113 -5.61 -4.99 20.77
CA GLY A 113 -4.75 -4.62 19.65
C GLY A 113 -3.77 -3.49 19.94
N LYS A 114 -3.24 -2.92 18.85
CA LYS A 114 -2.31 -1.80 18.87
C LYS A 114 -2.98 -0.55 19.42
N LYS A 115 -2.38 0.02 20.45
CA LYS A 115 -2.75 1.34 20.96
C LYS A 115 -2.43 2.42 19.92
N PRO A 116 -3.41 3.18 19.43
CA PRO A 116 -3.08 4.31 18.58
C PRO A 116 -2.42 5.41 19.42
N ALA A 117 -1.52 6.19 18.80
CA ALA A 117 -0.94 7.34 19.46
C ALA A 117 -2.05 8.35 19.80
N GLU A 118 -2.05 8.91 21.01
CA GLU A 118 -3.07 9.86 21.50
C GLU A 118 -3.27 11.04 20.51
N ALA A 119 -2.18 11.56 19.95
CA ALA A 119 -2.22 12.61 18.93
C ALA A 119 -3.01 12.24 17.65
N ARG A 120 -3.29 10.95 17.42
CA ARG A 120 -4.07 10.45 16.27
C ARG A 120 -5.52 10.13 16.64
N CYS A 121 -5.82 9.93 17.93
CA CYS A 121 -7.17 9.65 18.42
C CYS A 121 -7.43 10.51 19.67
N PRO A 122 -7.79 11.79 19.51
CA PRO A 122 -8.09 12.67 20.63
C PRO A 122 -9.23 12.11 21.49
N GLY A 123 -9.14 12.26 22.82
CA GLY A 123 -10.20 11.83 23.74
C GLY A 123 -10.25 10.33 24.06
N VAL A 124 -9.30 9.55 23.55
CA VAL A 124 -9.18 8.13 23.89
C VAL A 124 -8.41 7.97 25.21
N MET A 125 -9.12 7.65 26.30
CA MET A 125 -8.46 7.28 27.56
C MET A 125 -7.66 6.00 27.36
N LEU A 126 -6.38 6.05 27.75
CA LEU A 126 -5.44 4.99 27.47
C LEU A 126 -5.77 3.74 28.31
N ASN A 127 -6.17 2.66 27.65
CA ASN A 127 -6.28 1.34 28.28
C ASN A 127 -4.88 0.83 28.67
N GLU A 128 -4.68 0.49 29.95
CA GLU A 128 -3.44 -0.07 30.48
C GLU A 128 -3.09 -1.45 29.87
N ASN A 129 -4.10 -2.15 29.33
CA ASN A 129 -3.95 -3.48 28.74
C ASN A 129 -3.71 -3.47 27.22
N ALA A 130 -3.67 -2.30 26.57
CA ALA A 130 -3.43 -2.23 25.13
C ALA A 130 -1.96 -2.58 24.80
N VAL A 131 -1.75 -3.32 23.72
CA VAL A 131 -0.43 -3.83 23.40
C VAL A 131 0.44 -2.75 22.78
N ASP A 132 1.66 -2.65 23.29
CA ASP A 132 2.66 -1.65 22.88
C ASP A 132 3.10 -1.86 21.41
N HIS A 133 3.61 -0.79 20.79
CA HIS A 133 4.27 -0.81 19.49
C HIS A 133 5.35 -1.91 19.41
N ASP A 134 5.95 -2.25 20.54
CA ASP A 134 6.95 -3.33 20.65
C ASP A 134 6.45 -4.70 20.20
N LEU A 135 5.14 -5.00 20.26
CA LEU A 135 4.62 -6.30 19.77
C LEU A 135 4.79 -6.41 18.26
N SER A 136 4.50 -5.32 17.54
CA SER A 136 4.68 -5.29 16.09
C SER A 136 6.15 -5.48 15.70
N VAL A 137 7.06 -4.84 16.44
CA VAL A 137 8.51 -4.96 16.26
C VAL A 137 9.00 -6.37 16.61
N ALA A 138 8.41 -7.00 17.63
CA ALA A 138 8.70 -8.37 18.01
C ALA A 138 8.31 -9.34 16.90
N PHE A 139 7.09 -9.25 16.35
CA PHE A 139 6.67 -10.12 15.26
C PHE A 139 7.40 -9.86 13.93
N GLN A 140 7.80 -8.63 13.62
CA GLN A 140 8.53 -8.33 12.38
C GLN A 140 9.99 -8.80 12.41
N ARG A 141 10.64 -8.76 13.57
CA ARG A 141 12.05 -9.16 13.69
C ARG A 141 12.14 -10.68 13.77
N ASN A 142 12.91 -11.27 12.86
CA ASN A 142 13.22 -12.70 12.86
C ASN A 142 13.54 -13.21 14.28
N MET A 143 12.80 -14.23 14.74
CA MET A 143 12.85 -14.79 16.09
C MET A 143 14.27 -15.19 16.53
N ASN A 144 15.13 -15.58 15.58
CA ASN A 144 16.54 -15.90 15.86
C ASN A 144 17.34 -14.68 16.37
N LYS A 145 16.88 -13.46 16.09
CA LYS A 145 17.42 -12.22 16.64
C LYS A 145 16.70 -11.79 17.93
N LEU A 146 15.47 -12.24 18.17
CA LEU A 146 14.69 -11.95 19.37
C LEU A 146 15.21 -12.69 20.61
N SER A 147 15.73 -13.91 20.46
CA SER A 147 16.36 -14.65 21.56
C SER A 147 17.52 -13.87 22.23
N LYS A 148 18.12 -12.92 21.51
CA LYS A 148 19.16 -12.01 22.03
C LYS A 148 18.60 -10.75 22.70
N LYS A 149 17.29 -10.49 22.64
CA LYS A 149 16.62 -9.30 23.16
C LYS A 149 15.47 -9.68 24.10
N LYS A 150 15.81 -9.92 25.38
CA LYS A 150 14.89 -10.26 26.47
C LYS A 150 13.61 -9.40 26.55
N HIS A 151 13.69 -8.13 26.16
CA HIS A 151 12.51 -7.24 26.12
C HIS A 151 11.44 -7.70 25.13
N LEU A 152 11.83 -8.10 23.91
CA LEU A 152 10.86 -8.47 22.87
C LEU A 152 10.21 -9.83 23.12
N SER A 153 10.95 -10.78 23.72
CA SER A 153 10.34 -12.04 24.17
C SER A 153 9.29 -11.81 25.24
N ASN A 154 9.58 -10.94 26.22
CA ASN A 154 8.62 -10.58 27.26
C ASN A 154 7.32 -9.97 26.70
N VAL A 155 7.41 -9.23 25.59
CA VAL A 155 6.22 -8.64 24.95
C VAL A 155 5.35 -9.70 24.29
N ILE A 156 5.95 -10.67 23.60
CA ILE A 156 5.22 -11.82 23.05
C ILE A 156 4.61 -12.65 24.18
N ASP A 157 5.37 -12.96 25.23
CA ASP A 157 4.87 -13.75 26.37
C ASP A 157 3.69 -13.07 27.06
N LYS A 158 3.74 -11.73 27.25
CA LYS A 158 2.61 -10.95 27.77
C LYS A 158 1.40 -11.00 26.87
N PHE A 159 1.60 -10.89 25.55
CA PHE A 159 0.52 -10.98 24.58
C PHE A 159 -0.14 -12.37 24.61
N SER A 160 0.64 -13.45 24.56
CA SER A 160 0.13 -14.83 24.64
C SER A 160 -0.55 -15.10 25.98
N ALA A 161 -0.02 -14.58 27.10
CA ALA A 161 -0.65 -14.69 28.41
C ALA A 161 -2.00 -13.94 28.49
N SER A 162 -2.10 -12.76 27.87
CA SER A 162 -3.35 -12.00 27.77
C SER A 162 -4.39 -12.77 26.96
N LEU A 163 -4.00 -13.35 25.83
CA LEU A 163 -4.86 -14.22 25.03
C LEU A 163 -5.34 -15.43 25.83
N ASP A 164 -4.44 -16.15 26.48
CA ASP A 164 -4.79 -17.31 27.30
C ASP A 164 -5.76 -16.96 28.44
N SER A 165 -5.62 -15.77 29.04
CA SER A 165 -6.55 -15.29 30.06
C SER A 165 -7.97 -15.10 29.48
N HIS A 166 -8.11 -14.43 28.34
CA HIS A 166 -9.43 -14.23 27.69
C HIS A 166 -10.03 -15.57 27.22
N PHE A 167 -9.20 -16.45 26.66
CA PHE A 167 -9.62 -17.79 26.21
C PHE A 167 -10.25 -18.60 27.35
N ARG A 168 -9.59 -18.63 28.53
CA ARG A 168 -10.07 -19.37 29.71
C ARG A 168 -11.39 -18.82 30.28
N LYS A 169 -11.68 -17.55 30.05
CA LYS A 169 -12.92 -16.90 30.45
C LYS A 169 -14.04 -17.05 29.41
N GLY A 170 -13.74 -17.59 28.23
CA GLY A 170 -14.69 -17.68 27.12
C GLY A 170 -15.03 -16.31 26.50
N GLU A 171 -14.13 -15.33 26.65
CA GLU A 171 -14.34 -13.95 26.15
C GLU A 171 -13.94 -13.85 24.68
N ASN A 172 -14.72 -13.14 23.85
CA ASN A 172 -14.35 -12.89 22.46
C ASN A 172 -13.30 -11.77 22.38
N VAL A 173 -12.38 -11.89 21.42
CA VAL A 173 -11.23 -10.98 21.31
C VAL A 173 -11.17 -10.33 19.94
N ILE A 174 -10.81 -9.04 19.92
CA ILE A 174 -10.48 -8.30 18.70
C ILE A 174 -9.01 -7.88 18.77
N ILE A 175 -8.25 -8.23 17.73
CA ILE A 175 -6.87 -7.77 17.53
C ILE A 175 -6.85 -6.96 16.24
N SER A 176 -6.33 -5.73 16.30
CA SER A 176 -6.04 -4.93 15.11
C SER A 176 -4.61 -4.41 15.17
N ILE A 177 -3.78 -4.86 14.23
CA ILE A 177 -2.36 -4.51 14.13
C ILE A 177 -2.00 -4.38 12.64
N GLU A 178 -1.61 -3.19 12.19
CA GLU A 178 -1.29 -2.92 10.77
C GLU A 178 -0.03 -3.68 10.33
N GLU A 179 0.93 -3.82 11.24
CA GLU A 179 2.24 -4.41 10.99
C GLU A 179 2.18 -5.90 10.69
N PHE A 180 1.06 -6.57 10.99
CA PHE A 180 0.86 -7.97 10.66
C PHE A 180 0.82 -8.20 9.14
N ALA A 181 0.50 -7.18 8.34
CA ALA A 181 0.64 -7.26 6.89
C ALA A 181 2.08 -7.60 6.46
N ASN A 182 3.09 -7.17 7.24
CA ASN A 182 4.52 -7.34 6.91
C ASN A 182 5.14 -8.66 7.41
N MET A 183 4.37 -9.59 7.98
CA MET A 183 4.90 -10.83 8.61
C MET A 183 5.34 -11.92 7.62
N SER A 184 5.20 -11.71 6.31
CA SER A 184 5.46 -12.74 5.29
C SER A 184 6.92 -13.22 5.21
N GLU A 185 7.88 -12.45 5.74
CA GLU A 185 9.33 -12.71 5.53
C GLU A 185 10.00 -13.48 6.67
N SER A 186 9.34 -13.66 7.82
CA SER A 186 10.01 -14.06 9.07
C SER A 186 9.51 -15.36 9.70
N GLY A 187 8.56 -16.07 9.06
CA GLY A 187 7.88 -17.22 9.67
C GLY A 187 6.90 -16.84 10.80
N SER A 188 6.70 -15.54 11.04
CA SER A 188 5.89 -15.02 12.14
C SER A 188 4.41 -15.35 12.00
N TRP A 189 3.91 -15.53 10.77
CA TRP A 189 2.56 -16.03 10.54
C TRP A 189 2.31 -17.41 11.16
N GLN A 190 3.30 -18.31 11.10
CA GLN A 190 3.17 -19.64 11.72
C GLN A 190 3.08 -19.55 13.24
N LEU A 191 3.84 -18.64 13.85
CA LEU A 191 3.80 -18.41 15.29
C LEU A 191 2.45 -17.82 15.72
N LEU A 192 2.00 -16.78 15.02
CA LEU A 192 0.68 -16.22 15.25
C LEU A 192 -0.40 -17.29 15.08
N TYR A 193 -0.35 -18.07 13.99
CA TYR A 193 -1.28 -19.18 13.79
C TYR A 193 -1.25 -20.19 14.94
N ASN A 194 -0.06 -20.56 15.43
CA ASN A 194 0.06 -21.50 16.54
C ASN A 194 -0.60 -21.00 17.83
N ASP A 195 -0.52 -19.70 18.11
CA ASP A 195 -1.17 -19.06 19.27
C ASP A 195 -2.69 -18.94 19.07
N LEU A 196 -3.14 -18.75 17.82
CA LEU A 196 -4.53 -18.47 17.49
C LEU A 196 -5.36 -19.71 17.13
N LYS A 197 -4.76 -20.84 16.71
CA LYS A 197 -5.49 -22.03 16.21
C LYS A 197 -6.50 -22.64 17.20
N ARG A 198 -6.38 -22.33 18.49
CA ARG A 198 -7.30 -22.78 19.54
C ARG A 198 -8.60 -21.97 19.59
N TRP A 199 -8.69 -20.85 18.89
CA TRP A 199 -9.85 -19.97 18.80
C TRP A 199 -10.67 -20.26 17.54
N ASP A 200 -11.93 -19.82 17.53
CA ASP A 200 -12.67 -19.60 16.29
C ASP A 200 -12.18 -18.30 15.65
N VAL A 201 -11.18 -18.41 14.78
CA VAL A 201 -10.50 -17.25 14.20
C VAL A 201 -11.21 -16.80 12.93
N ARG A 202 -11.60 -15.52 12.90
CA ARG A 202 -12.00 -14.81 11.68
C ARG A 202 -10.96 -13.74 11.38
N VAL A 203 -10.32 -13.84 10.22
CA VAL A 203 -9.37 -12.83 9.76
C VAL A 203 -10.12 -11.83 8.89
N VAL A 204 -9.99 -10.55 9.20
CA VAL A 204 -10.61 -9.47 8.43
C VAL A 204 -9.51 -8.60 7.85
N ILE A 205 -9.49 -8.44 6.54
CA ILE A 205 -8.47 -7.66 5.85
C ILE A 205 -9.15 -6.53 5.09
N THR A 206 -8.88 -5.31 5.50
CA THR A 206 -9.40 -4.15 4.77
C THR A 206 -8.66 -3.98 3.46
N TYR A 207 -9.43 -3.82 2.40
CA TYR A 207 -8.97 -3.74 1.02
C TYR A 207 -9.31 -2.39 0.41
N ARG A 208 -8.38 -1.85 -0.34
CA ARG A 208 -8.52 -0.66 -1.16
C ARG A 208 -8.04 -1.02 -2.56
N HIS A 209 -8.73 -0.56 -3.61
CA HIS A 209 -8.30 -0.70 -4.99
C HIS A 209 -6.81 -0.38 -5.12
N TYR A 210 -6.03 -1.22 -5.82
CA TYR A 210 -4.57 -1.08 -5.86
C TYR A 210 -4.14 0.31 -6.35
N PHE A 211 -4.79 0.85 -7.39
CA PHE A 211 -4.45 2.19 -7.88
C PHE A 211 -4.70 3.31 -6.84
N GLU A 212 -5.80 3.22 -6.08
CA GLU A 212 -6.10 4.17 -5.00
C GLU A 212 -5.15 4.01 -3.82
N TRP A 213 -4.80 2.77 -3.50
CA TRP A 213 -3.81 2.45 -2.49
C TRP A 213 -2.45 3.02 -2.88
N LEU A 214 -2.04 2.87 -4.14
CA LEU A 214 -0.77 3.36 -4.65
C LEU A 214 -0.68 4.88 -4.58
N LEU A 215 -1.76 5.59 -4.95
CA LEU A 215 -1.87 7.04 -4.79
C LEU A 215 -1.78 7.47 -3.31
N SER A 216 -2.44 6.72 -2.42
CA SER A 216 -2.41 6.98 -0.98
C SER A 216 -1.02 6.74 -0.38
N ALA A 217 -0.32 5.70 -0.84
CA ALA A 217 1.04 5.39 -0.47
C ALA A 217 2.01 6.47 -0.96
N TYR A 218 1.91 6.87 -2.23
CA TYR A 218 2.65 7.98 -2.81
C TYR A 218 2.49 9.25 -1.97
N ASN A 219 1.25 9.66 -1.66
CA ASN A 219 1.03 10.84 -0.82
C ASN A 219 1.65 10.68 0.57
N SER A 220 1.47 9.53 1.21
CA SER A 220 1.98 9.28 2.55
C SER A 220 3.50 9.25 2.65
N MET A 221 4.21 8.88 1.58
CA MET A 221 5.66 8.90 1.54
C MET A 221 6.21 10.31 1.41
N HIS A 222 5.59 11.12 0.54
CA HIS A 222 6.13 12.41 0.14
C HIS A 222 5.55 13.60 0.92
N LYS A 223 4.46 13.40 1.68
CA LYS A 223 3.88 14.49 2.43
C LYS A 223 4.79 15.01 3.55
N PRO A 224 4.83 16.34 3.74
CA PRO A 224 5.59 16.97 4.78
C PRO A 224 5.03 16.58 6.15
N LEU A 225 5.92 16.16 7.05
CA LEU A 225 5.57 15.80 8.42
C LEU A 225 6.60 16.43 9.37
N PRO A 226 6.18 17.05 10.48
CA PRO A 226 7.12 17.64 11.45
C PRO A 226 8.17 16.65 11.98
N ARG A 227 7.81 15.37 12.09
CA ARG A 227 8.72 14.30 12.52
C ARG A 227 9.72 13.88 11.43
N ARG A 228 9.46 14.21 10.17
CA ARG A 228 10.34 13.96 9.02
C ARG A 228 11.03 15.25 8.62
N LYS A 229 12.01 15.71 9.42
CA LYS A 229 12.68 17.00 9.20
C LYS A 229 13.16 17.22 7.76
N ASN A 230 13.59 16.17 7.06
CA ASN A 230 14.03 16.25 5.66
C ASN A 230 12.89 16.62 4.69
N THR A 231 11.64 16.29 4.99
CA THR A 231 10.49 16.75 4.18
C THR A 231 10.27 18.27 4.24
N MET A 232 10.83 18.92 5.27
CA MET A 232 10.68 20.36 5.53
C MET A 232 11.88 21.16 5.06
N LYS A 233 12.95 20.50 4.62
CA LYS A 233 14.18 21.12 4.15
C LYS A 233 14.19 21.25 2.63
N TRP A 234 14.97 22.22 2.17
CA TRP A 234 15.31 22.32 0.75
C TRP A 234 16.20 21.14 0.33
N PRO A 235 16.06 20.60 -0.90
CA PRO A 235 16.81 19.41 -1.32
C PRO A 235 18.34 19.50 -1.21
N ASN A 236 18.89 20.71 -1.35
CA ASN A 236 20.34 20.96 -1.33
C ASN A 236 20.83 21.60 -0.01
N ASP A 237 20.05 21.50 1.07
CA ASP A 237 20.38 22.13 2.37
C ASP A 237 21.31 21.26 3.24
N GLY A 238 22.62 21.39 2.99
CA GLY A 238 23.69 20.75 3.76
C GLY A 238 23.81 19.23 3.57
N ASN A 239 24.59 18.58 4.46
CA ASN A 239 24.90 17.14 4.36
C ASN A 239 23.69 16.20 4.56
N TYR A 240 22.56 16.73 5.01
CA TYR A 240 21.28 16.03 5.19
C TYR A 240 20.14 16.90 4.66
N GLY A 241 20.29 17.35 3.41
CA GLY A 241 19.28 18.09 2.69
C GLY A 241 17.93 17.38 2.65
N GLY A 242 16.90 18.12 2.25
CA GLY A 242 15.60 17.55 1.98
C GLY A 242 15.61 16.62 0.76
N PHE A 243 14.46 16.05 0.44
CA PHE A 243 14.31 15.28 -0.80
C PHE A 243 13.33 15.94 -1.75
N TYR A 244 13.54 15.69 -3.05
CA TYR A 244 12.62 16.06 -4.11
C TYR A 244 11.40 15.15 -4.09
N ILE A 245 10.23 15.73 -4.25
CA ILE A 245 8.98 14.99 -4.48
C ILE A 245 8.93 14.68 -5.98
N PRO A 246 9.02 13.41 -6.39
CA PRO A 246 8.89 13.05 -7.80
C PRO A 246 7.46 13.30 -8.26
N THR A 247 7.25 13.50 -9.57
CA THR A 247 5.88 13.44 -10.13
C THR A 247 5.31 12.04 -9.91
N PHE A 248 3.97 11.89 -9.91
CA PHE A 248 3.35 10.57 -9.83
C PHE A 248 3.79 9.66 -10.99
N ALA A 249 4.01 10.23 -12.18
CA ALA A 249 4.55 9.50 -13.32
C ALA A 249 5.95 8.95 -13.06
N ALA A 250 6.87 9.77 -12.54
CA ALA A 250 8.22 9.32 -12.20
C ALA A 250 8.21 8.30 -11.04
N TYR A 251 7.32 8.47 -10.07
CA TYR A 251 7.10 7.50 -9.01
C TYR A 251 6.59 6.16 -9.55
N PHE A 252 5.63 6.19 -10.47
CA PHE A 252 5.08 4.98 -11.09
C PHE A 252 6.13 4.24 -11.94
N ASP A 253 7.01 4.97 -12.63
CA ASP A 253 8.13 4.36 -13.35
C ASP A 253 9.04 3.54 -12.43
N LYS A 254 9.30 4.05 -11.22
CA LYS A 254 10.03 3.29 -10.20
C LYS A 254 9.30 2.06 -9.69
N VAL A 255 7.96 2.10 -9.63
CA VAL A 255 7.16 0.92 -9.31
C VAL A 255 7.30 -0.14 -10.40
N LEU A 256 7.25 0.25 -11.69
CA LEU A 256 7.39 -0.66 -12.83
C LEU A 256 8.80 -1.27 -12.94
N GLU A 257 9.84 -0.50 -12.60
CA GLU A 257 11.22 -0.99 -12.57
C GLU A 257 11.48 -2.02 -11.45
N GLY A 258 10.56 -2.15 -10.49
CA GLY A 258 10.76 -2.95 -9.28
C GLY A 258 11.79 -2.33 -8.33
N ASP A 259 12.13 -1.05 -8.55
CA ASP A 259 13.18 -0.34 -7.84
C ASP A 259 12.73 0.05 -6.42
N SER A 260 13.67 0.05 -5.48
CA SER A 260 13.56 0.79 -4.23
C SER A 260 13.61 2.27 -4.51
N VAL A 261 12.51 2.99 -4.31
CA VAL A 261 12.61 4.43 -4.05
C VAL A 261 13.18 4.56 -2.64
N SER A 262 14.50 4.75 -2.58
CA SER A 262 15.10 5.23 -1.35
C SER A 262 14.53 6.62 -1.10
N SER A 263 13.68 6.74 -0.08
CA SER A 263 13.54 8.04 0.56
C SER A 263 14.87 8.29 1.24
N ASP A 264 15.79 8.99 0.56
CA ASP A 264 17.08 9.40 1.12
C ASP A 264 16.81 10.34 2.30
N GLY A 265 16.60 9.74 3.48
CA GLY A 265 16.01 10.45 4.60
C GLY A 265 15.80 9.59 5.85
N VAL A 266 16.89 9.00 6.35
CA VAL A 266 17.19 8.72 7.78
C VAL A 266 16.25 7.77 8.58
N TYR A 267 15.01 7.50 8.17
CA TYR A 267 14.12 6.56 8.87
C TYR A 267 13.82 5.25 8.11
N PHE A 268 14.10 5.18 6.81
CA PHE A 268 14.08 3.94 6.03
C PHE A 268 15.50 3.60 5.59
N ARG A 269 16.36 3.26 6.55
CA ARG A 269 17.79 3.00 6.31
C ARG A 269 18.08 1.64 5.66
N GLU A 270 17.05 0.97 5.16
CA GLU A 270 17.18 -0.17 4.25
C GLU A 270 16.50 0.26 2.95
N SER A 271 17.29 0.40 1.88
CA SER A 271 16.86 0.58 0.50
C SER A 271 16.04 -0.65 0.06
N ARG A 272 14.81 -0.72 0.54
CA ARG A 272 13.82 -1.73 0.15
C ARG A 272 12.97 -1.18 -0.99
N PRO A 273 12.67 -1.97 -2.03
CA PRO A 273 11.64 -1.69 -3.04
C PRO A 273 10.42 -0.98 -2.42
N ILE A 274 9.79 -0.03 -3.12
CA ILE A 274 8.52 0.57 -2.62
C ILE A 274 7.51 -0.55 -2.28
N VAL A 275 7.54 -1.60 -3.09
CA VAL A 275 6.74 -2.81 -2.98
C VAL A 275 7.12 -3.71 -1.79
N ASP A 276 8.33 -3.51 -1.23
CA ASP A 276 8.83 -4.21 -0.04
C ASP A 276 8.65 -3.39 1.25
N THR A 277 8.47 -2.07 1.14
CA THR A 277 8.16 -1.21 2.29
C THR A 277 6.67 -1.21 2.62
N PHE A 278 5.80 -1.39 1.63
CA PHE A 278 4.36 -1.53 1.84
C PHE A 278 3.83 -2.81 1.20
N VAL A 279 3.40 -3.74 2.05
CA VAL A 279 2.66 -4.92 1.60
C VAL A 279 1.33 -4.47 0.99
N THR A 280 1.09 -4.86 -0.27
CA THR A 280 -0.18 -4.57 -0.94
C THR A 280 -1.33 -5.30 -0.22
N PRO A 281 -2.55 -4.75 -0.25
CA PRO A 281 -3.71 -5.44 0.35
C PRO A 281 -3.91 -6.84 -0.19
N ALA A 282 -3.73 -7.05 -1.49
CA ALA A 282 -3.84 -8.37 -2.10
C ALA A 282 -2.79 -9.37 -1.57
N ARG A 283 -1.55 -8.92 -1.38
CA ARG A 283 -0.49 -9.75 -0.77
C ARG A 283 -0.86 -10.14 0.66
N ALA A 284 -1.37 -9.23 1.48
CA ALA A 284 -1.80 -9.56 2.85
C ALA A 284 -2.89 -10.63 2.87
N VAL A 285 -3.87 -10.56 1.97
CA VAL A 285 -4.93 -11.59 1.84
C VAL A 285 -4.34 -12.94 1.46
N ARG A 286 -3.48 -12.99 0.43
CA ARG A 286 -2.87 -14.25 -0.03
C ARG A 286 -2.03 -14.90 1.06
N GLU A 287 -1.30 -14.12 1.85
CA GLU A 287 -0.52 -14.65 2.96
C GLU A 287 -1.40 -15.17 4.10
N ALA A 288 -2.44 -14.42 4.50
CA ALA A 288 -3.36 -14.87 5.54
C ALA A 288 -4.09 -16.19 5.16
N LYS A 289 -4.52 -16.32 3.90
CA LYS A 289 -5.18 -17.53 3.37
C LYS A 289 -4.31 -18.80 3.41
N LYS A 290 -2.98 -18.69 3.56
CA LYS A 290 -2.11 -19.85 3.77
C LYS A 290 -2.26 -20.49 5.14
N TYR A 291 -2.74 -19.72 6.13
CA TYR A 291 -2.80 -20.13 7.53
C TYR A 291 -4.23 -20.20 8.07
N PHE A 292 -5.12 -19.35 7.58
CA PHE A 292 -6.51 -19.26 8.06
C PHE A 292 -7.48 -19.56 6.92
N SER A 293 -8.48 -20.40 7.19
CA SER A 293 -9.56 -20.72 6.23
C SER A 293 -10.64 -19.64 6.17
N ASN A 294 -10.87 -18.95 7.29
CA ASN A 294 -11.87 -17.88 7.42
C ASN A 294 -11.20 -16.52 7.28
N VAL A 295 -11.02 -16.07 6.03
CA VAL A 295 -10.41 -14.77 5.69
C VAL A 295 -11.38 -13.94 4.87
N ASP A 296 -11.90 -12.89 5.50
CA ASP A 296 -12.80 -11.92 4.89
C ASP A 296 -12.03 -10.73 4.35
N VAL A 297 -12.39 -10.32 3.14
CA VAL A 297 -11.86 -9.13 2.49
C VAL A 297 -12.93 -8.05 2.55
N MET A 298 -12.65 -6.97 3.29
CA MET A 298 -13.58 -5.86 3.46
C MET A 298 -13.17 -4.70 2.57
N ASN A 299 -13.95 -4.45 1.51
CA ASN A 299 -13.62 -3.38 0.58
C ASN A 299 -14.01 -2.02 1.15
N MET A 300 -13.08 -1.06 1.12
CA MET A 300 -13.32 0.32 1.58
C MET A 300 -14.35 1.07 0.73
N LYS A 301 -14.68 0.57 -0.46
CA LYS A 301 -15.73 1.15 -1.30
C LYS A 301 -17.15 0.84 -0.81
N ASP A 302 -17.31 -0.23 -0.02
CA ASP A 302 -18.61 -0.75 0.40
C ASP A 302 -19.25 0.06 1.54
N GLY A 303 -18.73 1.26 1.83
CA GLY A 303 -19.26 2.15 2.86
C GLY A 303 -18.21 2.60 3.87
N ASP A 304 -18.67 2.98 5.06
CA ASP A 304 -17.78 3.37 6.14
C ASP A 304 -17.05 2.14 6.70
N VAL A 305 -15.72 2.13 6.59
CA VAL A 305 -14.89 0.98 6.99
C VAL A 305 -15.04 0.63 8.47
N VAL A 306 -15.28 1.62 9.34
CA VAL A 306 -15.40 1.41 10.77
C VAL A 306 -16.75 0.79 11.09
N GLU A 307 -17.82 1.35 10.53
CA GLU A 307 -19.18 0.84 10.63
C GLU A 307 -19.25 -0.60 10.11
N ASN A 308 -18.78 -0.82 8.88
CA ASN A 308 -18.74 -2.15 8.26
C ASN A 308 -17.95 -3.15 9.11
N PHE A 309 -16.83 -2.73 9.71
CA PHE A 309 -16.06 -3.62 10.59
C PHE A 309 -16.84 -4.02 11.83
N ILE A 310 -17.36 -3.06 12.58
CA ILE A 310 -18.02 -3.33 13.87
C ILE A 310 -19.37 -4.01 13.67
N CYS A 311 -20.16 -3.57 12.70
CA CYS A 311 -21.45 -4.18 12.39
C CYS A 311 -21.33 -5.57 11.77
N SER A 312 -20.16 -5.95 11.24
CA SER A 312 -19.92 -7.32 10.82
C SER A 312 -19.61 -8.28 11.97
N LEU A 313 -19.38 -7.79 13.19
CA LEU A 313 -19.05 -8.62 14.35
C LEU A 313 -20.31 -9.35 14.85
N PRO A 314 -20.33 -10.70 14.83
CA PRO A 314 -21.56 -11.41 15.17
C PRO A 314 -21.89 -11.29 16.67
N GLY A 315 -23.06 -10.75 16.97
CA GLY A 315 -23.54 -10.47 18.33
C GLY A 315 -23.15 -9.10 18.88
N ALA A 316 -22.58 -8.20 18.06
CA ALA A 316 -22.20 -6.85 18.47
C ALA A 316 -23.25 -5.78 18.11
N ASP A 317 -24.54 -6.11 18.29
CA ASP A 317 -25.66 -5.27 17.84
C ASP A 317 -25.67 -3.90 18.53
N ARG A 318 -25.27 -3.86 19.81
CA ARG A 318 -25.21 -2.61 20.58
C ARG A 318 -24.06 -1.72 20.11
N SER A 319 -22.87 -2.28 19.93
CA SER A 319 -21.71 -1.57 19.40
C SER A 319 -21.98 -1.02 17.99
N CYS A 320 -22.63 -1.82 17.13
CA CYS A 320 -23.05 -1.38 15.81
C CYS A 320 -24.06 -0.22 15.89
N SER A 321 -25.09 -0.35 16.73
CA SER A 321 -26.12 0.68 16.94
C SER A 321 -25.53 1.99 17.45
N GLU A 322 -24.57 1.94 18.37
CA GLU A 322 -23.90 3.14 18.88
C GLU A 322 -23.12 3.84 17.77
N ILE A 323 -22.38 3.08 16.94
CA ILE A 323 -21.59 3.68 15.86
C ILE A 323 -22.48 4.39 14.85
N HIS A 324 -23.63 3.81 14.49
CA HIS A 324 -24.61 4.49 13.62
C HIS A 324 -25.16 5.79 14.22
N GLN A 325 -25.36 5.83 15.55
CA GLN A 325 -25.89 7.00 16.25
C GLN A 325 -24.83 8.08 16.48
N SER A 326 -23.58 7.66 16.64
CA SER A 326 -22.47 8.59 16.78
C SER A 326 -22.19 9.30 15.46
N GLN A 327 -22.18 10.64 15.48
CA GLN A 327 -21.50 11.36 14.40
C GLN A 327 -20.06 10.87 14.32
N LYS A 328 -19.48 10.73 13.12
CA LYS A 328 -18.11 10.23 12.91
C LYS A 328 -17.14 10.89 13.89
N LEU A 329 -16.88 10.21 15.02
CA LEU A 329 -16.17 10.80 16.16
C LEU A 329 -14.71 11.11 15.84
N PHE A 330 -14.19 10.45 14.80
CA PHE A 330 -12.82 10.59 14.39
C PHE A 330 -12.77 10.89 12.89
N ASP A 331 -12.70 12.18 12.56
CA ASP A 331 -11.97 12.60 11.37
C ASP A 331 -10.50 12.27 11.62
N VAL A 332 -10.11 11.03 11.29
CA VAL A 332 -8.78 10.54 11.61
C VAL A 332 -7.75 11.44 10.95
N ALA A 333 -6.91 12.03 11.80
CA ALA A 333 -5.90 13.04 11.48
C ALA A 333 -4.78 12.46 10.60
N ASN A 334 -5.07 12.22 9.32
CA ASN A 334 -4.04 11.94 8.33
C ASN A 334 -4.48 12.23 6.88
N PRO A 335 -5.14 13.38 6.59
CA PRO A 335 -5.60 13.67 5.24
C PRO A 335 -4.44 13.66 4.24
N SER A 336 -4.76 13.35 2.99
CA SER A 336 -3.84 13.61 1.89
C SER A 336 -3.57 15.11 1.83
N VAL A 337 -2.33 15.49 1.53
CA VAL A 337 -1.96 16.90 1.34
C VAL A 337 -1.80 17.19 -0.16
N PRO A 338 -2.04 18.44 -0.58
CA PRO A 338 -1.79 18.86 -1.95
C PRO A 338 -0.28 18.98 -2.20
N LEU A 339 0.31 17.96 -2.83
CA LEU A 339 1.76 17.90 -3.06
C LEU A 339 2.24 18.88 -4.14
N HIS A 340 1.34 19.41 -4.98
CA HIS A 340 1.73 20.29 -6.10
C HIS A 340 2.37 21.58 -5.62
N PHE A 341 1.88 22.18 -4.54
CA PHE A 341 2.47 23.39 -3.96
C PHE A 341 3.91 23.19 -3.51
N ASP A 342 4.20 22.01 -2.95
CA ASP A 342 5.53 21.67 -2.47
C ASP A 342 6.49 21.40 -3.65
N MET A 343 6.01 20.70 -4.68
CA MET A 343 6.72 20.55 -5.95
C MET A 343 7.05 21.90 -6.59
N LEU A 344 6.09 22.82 -6.58
CA LEU A 344 6.26 24.17 -7.14
C LEU A 344 7.27 24.99 -6.34
N ALA A 345 7.21 24.94 -5.00
CA ALA A 345 8.16 25.60 -4.12
C ALA A 345 9.60 25.14 -4.41
N MET A 346 9.83 23.83 -4.55
CA MET A 346 11.15 23.28 -4.89
C MET A 346 11.63 23.73 -6.27
N ALA A 347 10.74 23.70 -7.27
CA ALA A 347 11.11 24.15 -8.62
C ALA A 347 11.45 25.65 -8.67
N ALA A 348 10.71 26.49 -7.93
CA ALA A 348 11.00 27.91 -7.82
C ALA A 348 12.34 28.16 -7.11
N TYR A 349 12.62 27.42 -6.03
CA TYR A 349 13.90 27.46 -5.32
C TYR A 349 15.09 27.09 -6.22
N ASP A 350 14.94 26.06 -7.06
CA ASP A 350 16.00 25.64 -7.99
C ASP A 350 16.28 26.67 -9.07
N LEU A 351 15.27 27.44 -9.49
CA LEU A 351 15.42 28.55 -10.42
C LEU A 351 15.93 29.85 -9.76
N GLY A 352 16.23 29.84 -8.45
CA GLY A 352 16.64 31.03 -7.71
C GLY A 352 15.54 32.08 -7.56
N LEU A 353 14.27 31.67 -7.66
CA LEU A 353 13.10 32.53 -7.45
C LEU A 353 12.69 32.61 -5.97
N VAL A 354 13.40 31.90 -5.10
CA VAL A 354 13.30 31.96 -3.65
C VAL A 354 14.71 32.22 -3.13
N ASP A 355 14.88 33.29 -2.38
CA ASP A 355 16.15 33.69 -1.77
C ASP A 355 16.52 32.72 -0.65
N LYS A 356 17.66 32.07 -0.84
CA LYS A 356 18.17 31.03 0.05
C LYS A 356 18.84 31.59 1.30
N SER A 357 19.20 32.88 1.27
CA SER A 357 19.86 33.55 2.40
C SER A 357 18.87 34.00 3.47
N ASN A 358 17.58 34.12 3.11
CA ASN A 358 16.54 34.52 4.03
C ASN A 358 16.03 33.30 4.83
N GLU A 359 16.25 33.32 6.15
CA GLU A 359 15.89 32.24 7.06
C GLU A 359 14.36 32.03 7.17
N ASP A 360 13.55 33.04 6.85
CA ASP A 360 12.08 32.93 6.87
C ASP A 360 11.54 32.18 5.65
N PHE A 361 12.30 32.11 4.55
CA PHE A 361 11.92 31.38 3.32
C PHE A 361 12.23 29.89 3.42
N THR A 362 11.77 29.27 4.49
CA THR A 362 11.74 27.81 4.62
C THR A 362 10.80 27.18 3.59
N ARG A 363 11.05 25.93 3.19
CA ARG A 363 10.18 25.18 2.27
C ARG A 363 8.74 25.14 2.74
N GLU A 364 8.53 24.98 4.05
CA GLU A 364 7.21 25.01 4.67
C GLU A 364 6.52 26.37 4.51
N ASN A 365 7.21 27.46 4.82
CA ASN A 365 6.62 28.79 4.73
C ASN A 365 6.28 29.14 3.29
N VAL A 366 7.17 28.84 2.34
CA VAL A 366 6.90 29.03 0.90
C VAL A 366 5.71 28.19 0.47
N ARG A 367 5.66 26.90 0.80
CA ARG A 367 4.52 26.02 0.47
C ARG A 367 3.21 26.58 1.03
N ASN A 368 3.19 26.98 2.30
CA ASN A 368 1.99 27.48 2.96
C ASN A 368 1.51 28.80 2.30
N GLU A 369 2.42 29.71 1.95
CA GLU A 369 2.07 30.94 1.23
C GLU A 369 1.53 30.66 -0.17
N LEU A 370 2.09 29.66 -0.89
CA LEU A 370 1.56 29.23 -2.18
C LEU A 370 0.15 28.66 -2.04
N MET A 371 -0.12 27.86 -1.01
CA MET A 371 -1.47 27.33 -0.73
C MET A 371 -2.49 28.44 -0.46
N LEU A 372 -2.06 29.57 0.10
CA LEU A 372 -2.94 30.72 0.39
C LEU A 372 -3.11 31.66 -0.81
N SER A 373 -2.09 31.78 -1.65
CA SER A 373 -2.01 32.83 -2.68
C SER A 373 -2.36 32.36 -4.09
N LEU A 374 -2.23 31.07 -4.37
CA LEU A 374 -2.48 30.52 -5.70
C LEU A 374 -3.94 30.07 -5.87
N PRO A 375 -4.44 30.02 -7.13
CA PRO A 375 -5.75 29.44 -7.42
C PRO A 375 -5.79 27.95 -7.06
N SER A 376 -7.00 27.36 -7.18
CA SER A 376 -7.20 25.91 -7.00
C SER A 376 -6.21 25.10 -7.85
N GLU A 377 -5.81 23.91 -7.36
CA GLU A 377 -4.97 22.96 -8.12
C GLU A 377 -5.62 22.57 -9.47
N ASP A 378 -6.93 22.77 -9.62
CA ASP A 378 -7.69 22.51 -10.86
C ASP A 378 -7.16 23.33 -12.06
N ASP A 379 -6.59 24.51 -11.80
CA ASP A 379 -6.06 25.44 -12.81
C ASP A 379 -4.59 25.17 -13.17
N PHE A 380 -3.93 24.22 -12.50
CA PHE A 380 -2.53 23.94 -12.75
C PHE A 380 -2.30 23.23 -14.09
N PRO A 381 -1.21 23.55 -14.81
CA PRO A 381 -0.75 22.74 -15.92
C PRO A 381 -0.28 21.41 -15.35
N LEU A 382 -1.00 20.33 -15.64
CA LEU A 382 -0.69 19.01 -15.10
C LEU A 382 -0.02 18.12 -16.16
N GLN A 383 0.95 17.36 -15.69
CA GLN A 383 1.54 16.21 -16.39
C GLN A 383 0.94 14.92 -15.80
N CYS A 384 0.20 14.19 -16.63
CA CYS A 384 -0.43 12.91 -16.28
C CYS A 384 0.39 11.71 -16.76
N LEU A 385 0.00 10.51 -16.36
CA LEU A 385 0.50 9.27 -16.97
C LEU A 385 0.22 9.26 -18.48
N SER A 386 1.07 8.59 -19.26
CA SER A 386 0.74 8.27 -20.65
C SER A 386 -0.41 7.26 -20.69
N LYS A 387 -1.15 7.21 -21.81
CA LYS A 387 -2.28 6.28 -21.92
C LYS A 387 -1.87 4.82 -21.73
N GLU A 388 -0.68 4.46 -22.20
CA GLU A 388 -0.07 3.14 -21.97
C GLU A 388 0.12 2.85 -20.48
N LYS A 389 0.68 3.79 -19.71
CA LYS A 389 0.89 3.64 -18.27
C LYS A 389 -0.41 3.64 -17.48
N GLU A 390 -1.44 4.37 -17.92
CA GLU A 390 -2.79 4.27 -17.34
C GLU A 390 -3.35 2.85 -17.48
N LEU A 391 -3.22 2.25 -18.67
CA LEU A 391 -3.68 0.89 -18.92
C LEU A 391 -2.90 -0.13 -18.09
N MET A 392 -1.58 0.03 -17.97
CA MET A 392 -0.75 -0.81 -17.09
C MET A 392 -1.20 -0.70 -15.62
N LEU A 393 -1.45 0.51 -15.11
CA LEU A 393 -1.91 0.70 -13.74
C LEU A 393 -3.29 0.06 -13.49
N LEU A 394 -4.21 0.19 -14.45
CA LEU A 394 -5.50 -0.47 -14.40
C LEU A 394 -5.35 -2.00 -14.40
N GLU A 395 -4.57 -2.57 -15.32
CA GLU A 395 -4.34 -4.01 -15.42
C GLU A 395 -3.72 -4.58 -14.14
N MET A 396 -2.71 -3.90 -13.57
CA MET A 396 -2.13 -4.27 -12.28
C MET A 396 -3.18 -4.29 -11.17
N SER A 397 -4.06 -3.27 -11.17
CA SER A 397 -5.10 -3.14 -10.14
C SER A 397 -6.18 -4.20 -10.26
N GLN A 398 -6.61 -4.51 -11.48
CA GLN A 398 -7.56 -5.58 -11.73
C GLN A 398 -7.00 -6.95 -11.38
N THR A 399 -5.72 -7.20 -11.72
CA THR A 399 -5.01 -8.44 -11.38
C THR A 399 -4.98 -8.67 -9.87
N ASP A 400 -4.70 -7.62 -9.09
CA ASP A 400 -4.64 -7.73 -7.64
C ASP A 400 -6.02 -8.09 -7.04
N GLU A 401 -7.12 -7.51 -7.55
CA GLU A 401 -8.49 -7.84 -7.11
C GLU A 401 -8.96 -9.22 -7.51
N GLN A 402 -8.66 -9.62 -8.75
CA GLN A 402 -8.93 -10.97 -9.21
C GLN A 402 -8.22 -11.99 -8.31
N SER A 403 -6.97 -11.72 -7.91
CA SER A 403 -6.17 -12.62 -7.06
C SER A 403 -6.75 -12.84 -5.66
N VAL A 404 -7.62 -11.95 -5.19
CA VAL A 404 -8.28 -12.06 -3.88
C VAL A 404 -9.75 -12.45 -3.95
N GLY A 405 -10.31 -12.57 -5.16
CA GLY A 405 -11.69 -12.99 -5.40
C GLY A 405 -12.72 -11.86 -5.35
N LEU A 406 -12.30 -10.59 -5.42
CA LEU A 406 -13.23 -9.44 -5.34
C LEU A 406 -14.08 -9.26 -6.62
N PHE A 407 -13.65 -9.82 -7.75
CA PHE A 407 -14.44 -9.81 -8.99
C PHE A 407 -15.57 -10.83 -9.04
N SER A 408 -15.65 -11.73 -8.06
CA SER A 408 -16.78 -12.66 -7.95
C SER A 408 -18.05 -11.99 -7.42
N ALA A 409 -17.96 -10.75 -6.92
CA ALA A 409 -19.12 -9.96 -6.53
C ALA A 409 -19.84 -9.36 -7.77
N PRO A 410 -21.18 -9.24 -7.74
CA PRO A 410 -21.93 -8.59 -8.82
C PRO A 410 -21.41 -7.18 -9.13
N GLY A 411 -21.11 -6.90 -10.41
CA GLY A 411 -20.59 -5.61 -10.86
C GLY A 411 -19.13 -5.33 -10.50
N GLY A 412 -18.39 -6.30 -9.95
CA GLY A 412 -17.05 -6.06 -9.40
C GLY A 412 -16.04 -5.45 -10.39
N SER A 413 -15.98 -5.95 -11.62
CA SER A 413 -15.05 -5.42 -12.65
C SER A 413 -15.49 -4.07 -13.21
N ASP A 414 -16.79 -3.91 -13.49
CA ASP A 414 -17.32 -2.67 -14.09
C ASP A 414 -17.20 -1.49 -13.12
N ASP A 415 -17.48 -1.72 -11.83
CA ASP A 415 -17.32 -0.72 -10.77
C ASP A 415 -15.84 -0.34 -10.55
N HIS A 416 -14.93 -1.30 -10.68
CA HIS A 416 -13.49 -1.03 -10.62
C HIS A 416 -13.03 -0.11 -11.75
N GLU A 417 -13.42 -0.43 -12.99
CA GLU A 417 -13.09 0.36 -14.17
C GLU A 417 -13.69 1.77 -14.09
N GLU A 418 -14.93 1.88 -13.62
CA GLU A 418 -15.58 3.16 -13.42
C GLU A 418 -14.87 4.01 -12.36
N THR A 419 -14.51 3.43 -11.23
CA THR A 419 -13.76 4.14 -10.17
C THR A 419 -12.38 4.59 -10.67
N PHE A 420 -11.71 3.75 -11.47
CA PHE A 420 -10.45 4.12 -12.12
C PHE A 420 -10.63 5.27 -13.11
N ARG A 421 -11.65 5.19 -13.98
CA ARG A 421 -11.99 6.25 -14.95
C ARG A 421 -12.23 7.58 -14.25
N GLN A 422 -13.01 7.59 -13.16
CA GLN A 422 -13.23 8.79 -12.36
C GLN A 422 -11.95 9.34 -11.75
N ALA A 423 -11.01 8.49 -11.34
CA ALA A 423 -9.71 8.95 -10.82
C ALA A 423 -8.86 9.62 -11.91
N VAL A 424 -8.89 9.11 -13.14
CA VAL A 424 -8.26 9.73 -14.32
C VAL A 424 -8.91 11.06 -14.66
N GLU A 425 -10.24 11.12 -14.73
CA GLU A 425 -11.01 12.34 -15.03
C GLU A 425 -10.78 13.43 -13.98
N LYS A 426 -10.71 13.05 -12.71
CA LYS A 426 -10.36 13.94 -11.59
C LYS A 426 -8.86 14.24 -11.49
N LYS A 427 -8.07 13.84 -12.50
CA LYS A 427 -6.62 14.07 -12.61
C LYS A 427 -5.82 13.61 -11.38
N LYS A 428 -6.31 12.59 -10.64
CA LYS A 428 -5.66 12.09 -9.41
C LYS A 428 -4.29 11.48 -9.66
N ILE A 429 -4.06 10.96 -10.87
CA ILE A 429 -2.80 10.35 -11.31
C ILE A 429 -1.87 11.34 -12.02
N CYS A 430 -2.11 12.64 -11.84
CA CYS A 430 -1.34 13.72 -12.44
C CYS A 430 -0.55 14.49 -11.39
N SER A 431 0.51 15.17 -11.84
CA SER A 431 1.28 16.08 -11.01
C SER A 431 1.51 17.38 -11.76
N ILE A 432 1.70 18.49 -11.05
CA ILE A 432 1.99 19.78 -11.68
C ILE A 432 3.24 19.70 -12.58
N ASP A 433 3.14 20.25 -13.79
CA ASP A 433 4.27 20.56 -14.66
C ASP A 433 4.85 21.92 -14.24
N THR A 434 5.78 21.87 -13.30
CA THR A 434 6.40 23.06 -12.72
C THR A 434 7.16 23.89 -13.75
N ALA A 435 7.72 23.24 -14.78
CA ALA A 435 8.45 23.91 -15.85
C ALA A 435 7.51 24.69 -16.78
N VAL A 436 6.29 24.22 -17.02
CA VAL A 436 5.26 24.99 -17.74
C VAL A 436 4.72 26.11 -16.85
N PHE A 437 4.40 25.83 -15.58
CA PHE A 437 3.87 26.83 -14.65
C PHE A 437 4.81 28.02 -14.47
N LEU A 438 6.10 27.76 -14.23
CA LEU A 438 7.12 28.79 -13.96
C LEU A 438 7.66 29.47 -15.22
N ARG A 439 7.19 29.11 -16.44
CA ARG A 439 7.46 29.88 -17.66
C ARG A 439 6.61 31.14 -17.76
N ASP A 440 5.45 31.16 -17.12
CA ASP A 440 4.59 32.33 -17.08
C ASP A 440 5.26 33.45 -16.26
N GLU A 441 5.47 34.60 -16.90
CA GLU A 441 6.10 35.77 -16.30
C GLU A 441 5.32 36.28 -15.08
N LYS A 442 3.99 36.12 -15.08
CA LYS A 442 3.13 36.47 -13.94
C LYS A 442 3.60 35.76 -12.67
N TRP A 443 3.81 34.44 -12.75
CA TRP A 443 4.21 33.65 -11.60
C TRP A 443 5.66 33.92 -11.20
N ARG A 444 6.56 34.09 -12.17
CA ARG A 444 7.95 34.49 -11.87
C ARG A 444 8.01 35.83 -11.12
N LYS A 445 7.21 36.81 -11.54
CA LYS A 445 7.08 38.10 -10.84
C LYS A 445 6.46 37.94 -9.45
N PHE A 446 5.48 37.06 -9.28
CA PHE A 446 4.93 36.73 -7.98
C PHE A 446 6.02 36.21 -7.03
N PHE A 447 6.82 35.22 -7.45
CA PHE A 447 7.90 34.69 -6.63
C PHE A 447 8.96 35.76 -6.32
N ALA A 448 9.43 36.48 -7.34
CA ALA A 448 10.43 37.54 -7.15
C ALA A 448 9.94 38.70 -6.26
N GLY A 449 8.64 39.00 -6.26
CA GLY A 449 8.05 40.03 -5.42
C GLY A 449 7.79 39.61 -3.98
N ARG A 450 7.78 38.30 -3.68
CA ARG A 450 7.39 37.74 -2.39
C ARG A 450 8.52 37.04 -1.64
N PHE A 451 9.43 36.42 -2.37
CA PHE A 451 10.44 35.52 -1.81
C PHE A 451 11.86 35.87 -2.24
N VAL A 452 12.10 37.08 -2.74
CA VAL A 452 13.44 37.58 -3.03
C VAL A 452 13.64 38.86 -2.26
N GLU A 453 14.66 38.90 -1.41
CA GLU A 453 15.00 40.11 -0.67
C GLU A 453 15.50 41.15 -1.67
N ARG A 454 14.86 42.34 -1.68
CA ARG A 454 15.40 43.47 -2.43
C ARG A 454 16.50 44.04 -1.56
N SER A 455 17.75 43.82 -1.91
CA SER A 455 18.86 44.62 -1.39
C SER A 455 18.59 46.07 -1.80
N GLU A 456 18.05 46.87 -0.88
CA GLU A 456 17.92 48.33 -1.04
C GLU A 456 19.30 48.99 -1.09
#